data_AF-A0A1G3IS87-F1
#
_entry.id   AF-A0A1G3IS87-F1
#
_cell.length_a   1.000
_cell.length_b   1.000
_cell.length_c   1.000
_cell.angle_alpha   90.00
_cell.angle_beta   90.00
_cell.angle_gamma   90.00
#
_symmetry.space_group_name_H-M   'P 1'
#
loop_
_entity.id
_entity.type
_entity.pdbx_description
1 polymer ?
#
loop_
_entity_poly.entity_id
_entity_poly.type
_entity_poly.pdbx_seq_one_letter_code
_entity_poly.pdbx_strand_id
1 'polypeptide(L)'
;MRGTDTEPQGTKRYFVTYTGIKMPFKLVNELQPHEIQNRNTYFCGFFDGDRLLGFDKYAYGEIEMSHRYSYHDNGKLSGTEITDIDGETTLLVFARKVVRRECLQSVQRQDRLPRRRRTLPHL
;
A
#
# COMPACT_ATOMS: atom_id res chain seq x y z
N MET A 1 10.77 31.05 -13.71
CA MET A 1 9.45 30.45 -14.05
C MET A 1 9.02 29.61 -12.87
N ARG A 2 7.81 29.83 -12.34
CA ARG A 2 7.35 29.30 -11.06
C ARG A 2 7.36 27.77 -11.07
N GLY A 3 7.99 27.17 -10.07
CA GLY A 3 7.90 25.73 -9.81
C GLY A 3 6.43 25.37 -9.66
N THR A 4 5.98 24.41 -10.45
CA THR A 4 4.67 23.80 -10.27
C THR A 4 4.73 22.97 -9.00
N ASP A 5 4.45 23.62 -7.87
CA ASP A 5 3.99 22.96 -6.65
C ASP A 5 2.77 22.15 -7.07
N THR A 6 3.02 20.90 -7.47
CA THR A 6 2.01 20.05 -8.06
C THR A 6 1.24 19.48 -6.88
N GLU A 7 0.44 20.34 -6.25
CA GLU A 7 -0.61 19.88 -5.35
C GLU A 7 -1.43 18.86 -6.14
N PRO A 8 -1.54 17.61 -5.65
CA PRO A 8 -2.30 16.60 -6.36
C PRO A 8 -3.73 17.09 -6.58
N GLN A 9 -4.11 17.19 -7.85
CA GLN A 9 -5.43 17.67 -8.28
C GLN A 9 -6.48 16.61 -7.90
N GLY A 10 -7.01 16.71 -6.69
CA GLY A 10 -7.97 15.76 -6.14
C GLY A 10 -8.77 16.35 -5.00
N THR A 11 -9.86 15.67 -4.65
CA THR A 11 -10.66 16.00 -3.48
C THR A 11 -9.84 15.67 -2.23
N LYS A 12 -9.56 16.70 -1.42
CA LYS A 12 -8.88 16.57 -0.13
C LYS A 12 -9.84 15.94 0.89
N ARG A 13 -9.40 14.88 1.57
CA ARG A 13 -10.11 14.23 2.68
C ARG A 13 -9.15 13.95 3.82
N TYR A 14 -9.58 14.12 5.06
CA TYR A 14 -8.73 13.97 6.24
C TYR A 14 -8.99 12.66 6.96
N PHE A 15 -7.98 12.06 7.56
CA PHE A 15 -8.07 10.76 8.21
C PHE A 15 -7.17 10.69 9.44
N VAL A 16 -7.55 9.85 10.42
CA VAL A 16 -6.74 9.61 11.61
C VAL A 16 -5.54 8.71 11.31
N THR A 17 -5.73 7.70 10.48
CA THR A 17 -4.72 6.66 10.24
C THR A 17 -4.96 5.95 8.92
N TYR A 18 -4.09 5.00 8.58
CA TYR A 18 -4.23 4.15 7.41
C TYR A 18 -4.16 2.68 7.83
N THR A 19 -4.72 1.81 7.02
CA THR A 19 -4.70 0.36 7.21
C THR A 19 -4.19 -0.36 5.95
N GLY A 20 -3.66 -1.55 6.18
CA GLY A 20 -3.08 -2.40 5.15
C GLY A 20 -1.57 -2.23 5.01
N ILE A 21 -0.93 -3.31 4.54
CA ILE A 21 0.49 -3.35 4.18
C ILE A 21 0.71 -3.28 2.66
N LYS A 22 -0.38 -3.21 1.89
CA LYS A 22 -0.36 -3.18 0.42
C LYS A 22 -0.73 -1.79 -0.05
N MET A 23 0.10 -1.27 -0.95
CA MET A 23 -0.14 -0.02 -1.64
C MET A 23 -1.24 -0.17 -2.71
N PRO A 24 -2.03 0.89 -2.98
CA PRO A 24 -2.10 2.14 -2.22
C PRO A 24 -2.71 1.94 -0.82
N PHE A 25 -2.22 2.67 0.18
CA PHE A 25 -2.73 2.54 1.55
C PHE A 25 -4.20 2.94 1.63
N LYS A 26 -4.96 2.27 2.51
CA LYS A 26 -6.37 2.62 2.75
C LYS A 26 -6.45 3.55 3.96
N LEU A 27 -6.77 4.82 3.73
CA LEU A 27 -7.01 5.76 4.80
C LEU A 27 -8.34 5.43 5.51
N VAL A 28 -8.35 5.48 6.84
CA VAL A 28 -9.49 5.10 7.68
C VAL A 28 -9.70 6.08 8.81
N ASN A 29 -10.92 6.08 9.35
CA ASN A 29 -11.42 7.07 10.30
C ASN A 29 -11.34 8.47 9.69
N GLU A 30 -12.20 8.71 8.70
CA GLU A 30 -12.33 10.02 8.05
C GLU A 30 -12.67 11.08 9.10
N LEU A 31 -11.98 12.22 9.00
CA LEU A 31 -12.10 13.38 9.87
C LEU A 31 -12.70 14.53 9.11
N GLN A 32 -13.52 15.31 9.80
CA GLN A 32 -14.02 16.57 9.31
C GLN A 32 -12.94 17.67 9.46
N PRO A 33 -12.98 18.73 8.64
CA PRO A 33 -12.01 19.83 8.69
C PRO A 33 -11.91 20.54 10.05
N HIS A 34 -12.95 20.47 10.90
CA HIS A 34 -12.92 21.03 12.25
C HIS A 34 -12.19 20.11 13.24
N GLU A 35 -12.17 18.79 13.02
CA GLU A 35 -11.54 17.82 13.91
C GLU A 35 -10.01 17.83 13.79
N ILE A 36 -9.49 18.24 12.63
CA ILE A 36 -8.04 18.38 12.43
C ILE A 36 -7.45 19.61 13.12
N GLN A 37 -8.26 20.63 13.43
CA GLN A 37 -7.78 21.89 14.03
C GLN A 37 -7.17 21.68 15.43
N ASN A 38 -7.65 20.69 16.18
CA ASN A 38 -7.19 20.40 17.53
C ASN A 38 -6.38 19.09 17.62
N ARG A 39 -5.92 18.58 16.47
CA ARG A 39 -5.12 17.36 16.39
C ARG A 39 -3.69 17.69 16.01
N ASN A 40 -2.78 17.09 16.76
CA ASN A 40 -1.37 17.18 16.42
C ASN A 40 -1.08 16.38 15.15
N THR A 41 -1.67 15.20 14.96
CA THR A 41 -1.37 14.34 13.80
C THR A 41 -2.62 13.91 13.05
N TYR A 42 -2.59 14.07 11.72
CA TYR A 42 -3.63 13.62 10.81
C TYR A 42 -3.05 13.36 9.40
N PHE A 43 -3.80 12.63 8.58
CA PHE A 43 -3.44 12.34 7.19
C PHE A 43 -4.40 13.07 6.25
N CYS A 44 -3.87 13.79 5.28
CA CYS A 44 -4.63 14.45 4.20
C CYS A 44 -4.49 13.63 2.93
N GLY A 45 -5.52 12.87 2.56
CA GLY A 45 -5.57 12.11 1.32
C GLY A 45 -6.17 12.91 0.17
N PHE A 46 -5.64 12.69 -1.03
CA PHE A 46 -6.10 13.30 -2.27
C PHE A 46 -6.75 12.25 -3.14
N PHE A 47 -8.02 12.45 -3.49
CA PHE A 47 -8.80 11.47 -4.24
C PHE A 47 -9.27 11.99 -5.60
N ASP A 48 -9.15 11.18 -6.63
CA ASP A 48 -9.80 11.35 -7.93
C ASP A 48 -10.98 10.36 -8.01
N GLY A 49 -12.18 10.84 -7.67
CA GLY A 49 -13.33 9.98 -7.39
C GLY A 49 -13.08 9.08 -6.17
N ASP A 50 -13.02 7.77 -6.39
CA ASP A 50 -12.71 6.77 -5.35
C ASP A 50 -11.22 6.37 -5.31
N ARG A 51 -10.40 6.94 -6.18
CA ARG A 51 -8.98 6.57 -6.32
C ARG A 51 -8.09 7.49 -5.50
N LEU A 52 -7.26 6.92 -4.63
CA LEU A 52 -6.26 7.68 -3.88
C LEU A 52 -5.06 8.05 -4.77
N LEU A 53 -4.88 9.34 -5.05
CA LEU A 53 -3.73 9.88 -5.78
C LEU A 53 -2.48 10.04 -4.89
N GLY A 54 -2.66 10.18 -3.59
CA GLY A 54 -1.58 10.41 -2.65
C GLY A 54 -2.10 10.85 -1.30
N PHE A 55 -1.21 11.01 -0.33
CA PHE A 55 -1.56 11.62 0.95
C PHE A 55 -0.36 12.29 1.61
N ASP A 56 -0.65 13.28 2.45
CA ASP A 56 0.32 13.94 3.31
C ASP A 56 0.02 13.60 4.77
N LYS A 57 1.04 13.26 5.54
CA LYS A 57 0.96 13.11 6.99
C LYS A 57 1.37 14.44 7.61
N TYR A 58 0.43 15.09 8.28
CA TYR A 58 0.70 16.26 9.09
C TYR A 58 0.99 15.86 10.52
N ALA A 59 2.05 16.39 11.11
CA ALA A 59 2.26 16.41 12.54
C ALA A 59 2.61 17.83 12.99
N TYR A 60 1.94 18.31 14.04
CA TYR A 60 2.10 19.64 14.62
C TYR A 60 2.00 20.79 13.59
N GLY A 61 1.22 20.57 12.51
CA GLY A 61 1.03 21.55 11.44
C GLY A 61 2.03 21.45 10.28
N GLU A 62 3.05 20.60 10.40
CA GLU A 62 4.07 20.37 9.36
C GLU A 62 3.86 19.02 8.67
N ILE A 63 4.32 18.90 7.42
CA ILE A 63 4.27 17.64 6.67
C ILE A 63 5.47 16.80 7.10
N GLU A 64 5.23 15.72 7.83
CA GLU A 64 6.29 14.76 8.18
C GLU A 64 6.58 13.77 7.05
N MET A 65 5.59 13.52 6.20
CA MET A 65 5.72 12.52 5.13
C MET A 65 4.68 12.75 4.06
N SER A 66 5.08 12.65 2.80
CA SER A 66 4.24 12.80 1.63
C SER A 66 4.34 11.56 0.76
N HIS A 67 3.20 11.04 0.33
CA HIS A 67 3.10 9.96 -0.64
C HIS A 67 2.40 10.47 -1.90
N ARG A 68 2.96 10.17 -3.07
CA ARG A 68 2.34 10.41 -4.37
C ARG A 68 2.28 9.10 -5.14
N TYR A 69 1.09 8.72 -5.58
CA TYR A 69 0.83 7.49 -6.31
C TYR A 69 0.66 7.78 -7.79
N SER A 70 1.50 7.12 -8.59
CA SER A 70 1.35 7.07 -10.03
C SER A 70 0.72 5.75 -10.42
N TYR A 71 -0.12 5.80 -11.45
CA TYR A 71 -0.80 4.63 -11.95
C TYR A 71 -0.64 4.47 -13.46
N HIS A 72 -0.71 3.23 -13.93
CA HIS A 72 -0.81 2.90 -15.35
C HIS A 72 -2.23 3.14 -15.87
N ASP A 73 -2.36 3.22 -17.20
CA ASP A 73 -3.63 3.35 -17.93
C ASP A 73 -4.65 2.25 -17.58
N ASN A 74 -4.16 1.09 -17.11
CA ASN A 74 -4.99 -0.04 -16.69
C ASN A 74 -5.52 0.04 -15.25
N GLY A 75 -5.28 1.15 -14.55
CA GLY A 75 -5.73 1.33 -13.17
C GLY A 75 -4.74 0.85 -12.10
N LYS A 76 -3.71 0.08 -12.45
CA LYS A 76 -2.74 -0.46 -11.47
C LYS A 76 -1.67 0.55 -11.11
N LEU A 77 -1.17 0.46 -9.88
CA LEU A 77 -0.08 1.29 -9.40
C LEU A 77 1.18 1.07 -10.26
N SER A 78 1.71 2.15 -10.83
CA SER A 78 2.94 2.16 -11.64
C SER A 78 4.14 2.65 -10.84
N GLY A 79 3.90 3.53 -9.88
CA GLY A 79 4.96 4.08 -9.05
C GLY A 79 4.44 4.74 -7.78
N THR A 80 5.35 4.98 -6.86
CA THR A 80 5.10 5.75 -5.65
C THR A 80 6.30 6.59 -5.33
N GLU A 81 6.09 7.89 -5.12
CA GLU A 81 7.08 8.78 -4.57
C GLU A 81 6.77 8.99 -3.09
N ILE A 82 7.78 8.80 -2.25
CA ILE A 82 7.68 8.97 -0.81
C ILE A 82 8.69 10.03 -0.42
N THR A 83 8.22 11.18 0.06
CA THR A 83 9.07 12.23 0.60
C THR A 83 8.96 12.19 2.12
N ASP A 84 10.09 12.15 2.82
CA ASP A 84 10.13 12.19 4.28
C ASP A 84 10.25 13.63 4.82
N ILE A 85 10.43 13.74 6.14
CA ILE A 85 10.53 15.01 6.85
C ILE A 85 11.83 15.77 6.52
N ASP A 86 12.89 15.05 6.13
CA ASP A 86 14.16 15.62 5.72
C ASP A 86 14.11 16.09 4.25
N GLY A 87 13.00 15.80 3.55
CA GLY A 87 12.80 16.10 2.14
C GLY A 87 13.43 15.07 1.21
N GLU A 88 13.98 13.97 1.75
CA GLU A 88 14.50 12.89 0.93
C GLU A 88 13.35 12.18 0.24
N THR A 89 13.45 12.09 -1.09
CA THR A 89 12.41 11.49 -1.92
C THR A 89 12.84 10.13 -2.41
N THR A 90 12.12 9.09 -1.99
CA THR A 90 12.27 7.72 -2.45
C THR A 90 11.23 7.41 -3.52
N LEU A 91 11.69 7.10 -4.73
CA LEU A 91 10.85 6.65 -5.83
C LEU A 91 10.83 5.12 -5.91
N LEU A 92 9.65 4.52 -5.74
CA LEU A 92 9.40 3.10 -5.96
C LEU A 92 8.67 2.93 -7.30
N VAL A 93 9.31 2.27 -8.27
CA VAL A 93 8.69 1.95 -9.56
C VAL A 93 8.25 0.49 -9.57
N PHE A 94 6.97 0.25 -9.88
CA PHE A 94 6.41 -1.07 -10.02
C PHE A 94 6.37 -1.45 -11.51
N ALA A 95 7.27 -2.35 -11.92
CA ALA A 95 7.17 -2.94 -13.25
C ALA A 95 5.84 -3.70 -13.39
N ARG A 96 5.23 -3.63 -14.57
CA ARG A 96 4.05 -4.46 -14.91
C ARG A 96 4.41 -5.92 -14.63
N LYS A 97 3.82 -6.52 -13.58
CA LYS A 97 3.93 -7.96 -13.35
C LYS A 97 3.30 -8.68 -14.55
N VAL A 98 4.13 -9.12 -15.50
CA VAL A 98 3.78 -10.19 -16.41
C VAL A 98 3.79 -11.45 -15.55
N VAL A 99 2.62 -11.86 -15.07
CA VAL A 99 2.48 -13.16 -14.41
C VAL A 99 2.66 -14.20 -15.51
N ARG A 100 3.90 -14.71 -15.70
CA ARG A 100 4.07 -15.99 -16.37
C ARG A 100 3.57 -17.06 -15.40
N ARG A 101 2.45 -17.69 -15.76
CA ARG A 101 1.85 -18.84 -15.07
C ARG A 101 2.75 -20.08 -15.24
N GLU A 102 3.95 -20.10 -14.68
CA GLU A 102 4.76 -21.33 -14.63
C GLU A 102 5.60 -21.34 -13.36
N CYS A 103 4.98 -21.68 -12.23
CA CYS A 103 5.65 -22.31 -11.09
C CYS A 103 4.60 -22.82 -10.10
N LEU A 104 3.94 -23.95 -10.41
CA LEU A 104 3.20 -24.71 -9.39
C LEU A 104 3.15 -26.21 -9.70
N GLN A 105 4.30 -26.79 -10.02
CA GLN A 105 4.55 -28.23 -9.81
C GLN A 105 6.03 -28.28 -9.40
N SER A 106 6.40 -28.40 -8.12
CA SER A 106 6.57 -29.72 -7.52
C SER A 106 7.10 -29.57 -6.09
N VAL A 107 6.25 -29.58 -5.05
CA VAL A 107 6.69 -29.93 -3.69
C VAL A 107 5.51 -30.53 -2.91
N GLN A 108 5.04 -31.71 -3.33
CA GLN A 108 4.23 -32.57 -2.46
C GLN A 108 4.57 -34.04 -2.75
N ARG A 109 5.78 -34.45 -2.39
CA ARG A 109 6.08 -35.86 -2.11
C ARG A 109 7.15 -35.94 -1.03
N GLN A 110 6.73 -35.91 0.21
CA GLN A 110 7.38 -36.64 1.29
C GLN A 110 6.36 -36.91 2.40
N ASP A 111 6.58 -38.03 3.08
CA ASP A 111 5.80 -38.61 4.18
C ASP A 111 4.48 -39.35 3.88
N ARG A 112 4.64 -40.57 3.37
CA ARG A 112 3.95 -41.73 3.98
C ARG A 112 4.94 -42.87 4.21
N LEU A 113 5.40 -43.00 5.45
CA LEU A 113 5.97 -44.23 6.00
C LEU A 113 4.96 -45.39 5.86
N PRO A 114 5.37 -46.59 5.43
CA PRO A 114 4.50 -47.76 5.48
C PRO A 114 4.37 -48.25 6.92
N ARG A 115 3.15 -48.21 7.48
CA ARG A 115 2.83 -48.91 8.72
C ARG A 115 2.93 -50.42 8.51
N ARG A 116 3.78 -51.05 9.30
CA ARG A 116 3.87 -52.51 9.48
C ARG A 116 2.47 -53.11 9.69
N ARG A 117 2.15 -54.19 8.97
CA ARG A 117 1.24 -55.23 9.45
C ARG A 117 1.98 -56.56 9.45
N ARG A 118 2.24 -57.06 10.66
CA ARG A 118 2.52 -58.48 10.91
C ARG A 118 1.21 -59.24 10.70
N THR A 119 1.25 -60.28 9.88
CA THR A 119 0.28 -61.38 9.93
C THR A 119 1.08 -62.67 9.87
N LEU A 120 0.96 -63.45 10.96
CA LEU A 120 1.42 -64.83 11.09
C LEU A 120 0.51 -65.73 10.23
N PRO A 121 1.02 -66.76 9.55
CA PRO A 121 0.18 -67.87 9.15
C PRO A 121 0.07 -68.89 10.29
N HIS A 122 -1.18 -69.28 10.57
CA HIS A 122 -1.56 -70.46 11.32
C HIS A 122 -1.64 -71.67 10.38
N LEU A 123 -1.28 -72.83 10.95
CA LEU A 123 -1.31 -74.21 10.44
C LEU A 123 -0.25 -74.61 9.41
#